data_AF-W6UTQ7-F1
#
_entry.id   AF-W6UTQ7-F1
#
_cell.length_a   1.000
_cell.length_b   1.000
_cell.length_c   1.000
_cell.angle_alpha   90.00
_cell.angle_beta   90.00
_cell.angle_gamma   90.00
#
_symmetry.space_group_name_H-M   'P 1'
#
loop_
_entity.id
_entity.type
_entity.pdbx_description
1 polymer ?
#
loop_
_entity_poly.entity_id
_entity_poly.type
_entity_poly.pdbx_seq_one_letter_code
_entity_poly.pdbx_strand_id
1 'polypeptide(L)'
;MAAKAADSQCSSTKAECATLELSKRLTLLELREKLLRSRSSSAASSTSSLWKQTMEEFEQWLFAVLSPDSDNSLSLVPAPHNLPFHEVFYGPTSQEAGLMDFERNVDPPLIGAVHHALCNPDNFLPEVNGPQSPVPDVCIVYKIYMESGSLINIHDWLISFATIVEPSSASADGNPSQLIQSRFLRAVADLEQVGLVRRTGRRVDHAQKLPLMELNSML
;
A
#
# COMPACT_ATOMS: atom_id res chain seq x y z
N MET A 1 -14.35 -88.28 -79.28
CA MET A 1 -15.66 -88.55 -78.62
C MET A 1 -16.17 -87.26 -78.01
N ALA A 2 -17.47 -87.06 -78.09
CA ALA A 2 -18.17 -85.81 -77.88
C ALA A 2 -18.58 -85.53 -76.42
N ALA A 3 -18.83 -84.23 -76.15
CA ALA A 3 -19.73 -83.62 -75.17
C ALA A 3 -19.40 -83.81 -73.65
N LYS A 4 -19.65 -82.85 -72.74
CA LYS A 4 -20.72 -81.84 -72.68
C LYS A 4 -20.39 -80.73 -71.65
N ALA A 5 -20.94 -79.54 -71.90
CA ALA A 5 -20.87 -78.32 -71.10
C ALA A 5 -21.75 -78.34 -69.82
N ALA A 6 -21.42 -77.50 -68.83
CA ALA A 6 -22.33 -76.50 -68.22
C ALA A 6 -21.61 -75.59 -67.19
N ASP A 7 -22.12 -74.36 -67.11
CA ASP A 7 -21.66 -73.14 -66.43
C ASP A 7 -21.48 -73.17 -64.90
N SER A 8 -20.62 -72.25 -64.41
CA SER A 8 -20.95 -71.33 -63.31
C SER A 8 -19.87 -70.22 -63.20
N GLN A 9 -20.31 -68.97 -63.29
CA GLN A 9 -19.51 -67.74 -63.28
C GLN A 9 -18.86 -67.44 -61.93
N CYS A 10 -17.70 -66.76 -61.98
CA CYS A 10 -17.48 -65.41 -61.40
C CYS A 10 -16.07 -65.26 -60.79
N SER A 11 -15.21 -64.47 -61.44
CA SER A 11 -14.40 -63.40 -60.77
C SER A 11 -13.53 -62.64 -61.79
N SER A 12 -14.07 -61.48 -62.17
CA SER A 12 -13.44 -60.24 -62.65
C SER A 12 -11.91 -60.16 -62.50
N THR A 13 -11.14 -60.23 -63.59
CA THR A 13 -10.54 -59.09 -64.36
C THR A 13 -9.92 -57.98 -63.50
N LYS A 14 -8.58 -57.84 -63.46
CA LYS A 14 -7.64 -57.24 -64.43
C LYS A 14 -7.32 -55.80 -64.04
N ALA A 15 -6.03 -55.54 -63.86
CA ALA A 15 -5.44 -54.24 -63.57
C ALA A 15 -5.65 -53.26 -64.72
N GLU A 16 -6.03 -52.02 -64.39
CA GLU A 16 -5.76 -50.83 -65.21
C GLU A 16 -5.92 -49.54 -64.39
N CYS A 17 -4.99 -48.61 -64.63
CA CYS A 17 -5.04 -47.17 -64.35
C CYS A 17 -4.89 -46.66 -62.92
N ALA A 18 -3.64 -46.67 -62.45
CA ALA A 18 -3.11 -45.57 -61.66
C ALA A 18 -2.99 -44.30 -62.53
N THR A 19 -4.08 -43.58 -62.75
CA THR A 19 -4.09 -42.18 -63.21
C THR A 19 -5.49 -41.61 -63.06
N LEU A 20 -5.57 -40.40 -62.48
CA LEU A 20 -6.73 -39.49 -62.38
C LEU A 20 -7.64 -39.66 -61.15
N GLU A 21 -7.22 -39.10 -60.01
CA GLU A 21 -8.12 -38.31 -59.12
C GLU A 21 -7.28 -37.26 -58.34
N LEU A 22 -6.35 -36.60 -59.04
CA LEU A 22 -5.70 -35.37 -58.57
C LEU A 22 -6.52 -34.18 -59.10
N SER A 23 -7.71 -33.95 -58.55
CA SER A 23 -8.29 -32.61 -58.33
C SER A 23 -9.76 -32.64 -57.94
N LYS A 24 -10.10 -33.14 -56.75
CA LYS A 24 -11.17 -32.47 -56.00
C LYS A 24 -10.55 -31.27 -55.29
N ARG A 25 -10.48 -30.14 -55.98
CA ARG A 25 -10.24 -28.86 -55.32
C ARG A 25 -11.42 -28.64 -54.38
N LEU A 26 -11.18 -28.83 -53.09
CA LEU A 26 -12.14 -28.50 -52.05
C LEU A 26 -12.53 -27.04 -52.23
N THR A 27 -13.83 -26.76 -52.17
CA THR A 27 -14.29 -25.38 -52.06
C THR A 27 -13.71 -24.78 -50.77
N LEU A 28 -13.52 -23.46 -50.74
CA LEU A 28 -12.95 -22.76 -49.58
C LEU A 28 -13.76 -23.09 -48.30
N LEU A 29 -15.07 -23.26 -48.44
CA LEU A 29 -15.97 -23.66 -47.34
C LEU A 29 -15.71 -25.09 -46.86
N GLU A 30 -15.51 -26.05 -47.76
CA GLU A 30 -15.18 -27.43 -47.39
C GLU A 30 -13.80 -27.54 -46.74
N LEU A 31 -12.81 -26.77 -47.21
CA LEU A 31 -11.49 -26.69 -46.58
C LEU A 31 -11.59 -26.09 -45.17
N ARG A 32 -12.37 -25.02 -45.01
CA ARG A 32 -12.66 -24.38 -43.72
C ARG A 32 -13.33 -25.35 -42.77
N GLU A 33 -14.34 -26.11 -43.22
CA GLU A 33 -14.98 -27.15 -42.42
C GLU A 33 -14.01 -28.27 -42.03
N LYS A 34 -13.15 -28.70 -42.96
CA LYS A 34 -12.16 -29.75 -42.66
C LYS A 34 -11.13 -29.30 -41.63
N LEU A 35 -10.64 -28.06 -41.73
CA LEU A 35 -9.72 -27.48 -40.74
C LEU A 35 -10.39 -27.26 -39.38
N LEU A 36 -11.68 -26.88 -39.37
CA LEU A 36 -12.47 -26.80 -38.13
C LEU A 36 -12.68 -28.18 -37.50
N ARG A 37 -12.97 -29.21 -38.30
CA ARG A 37 -13.15 -30.60 -37.83
C ARG A 37 -11.84 -31.26 -37.41
N SER A 38 -10.70 -30.92 -38.01
CA SER A 38 -9.38 -31.42 -37.59
C SER A 38 -8.88 -30.70 -36.33
N ARG A 39 -9.18 -29.41 -36.18
CA ARG A 39 -8.83 -28.62 -35.00
C ARG A 39 -9.65 -29.01 -33.77
N SER A 40 -10.89 -29.49 -33.94
CA SER A 40 -11.72 -29.97 -32.84
C SER A 40 -11.34 -31.38 -32.35
N SER A 41 -10.74 -32.23 -33.18
CA SER A 41 -10.39 -33.61 -32.80
C SER A 41 -8.97 -33.78 -32.25
N SER A 42 -8.04 -32.84 -32.48
CA SER A 42 -6.63 -33.06 -32.18
C SER A 42 -5.90 -31.97 -31.39
N ALA A 43 -6.50 -30.81 -31.11
CA ALA A 43 -5.71 -29.66 -30.63
C ALA A 43 -6.11 -29.04 -29.28
N ALA A 44 -7.21 -29.43 -28.62
CA ALA A 44 -7.74 -28.60 -27.52
C ALA A 44 -8.00 -29.27 -26.16
N SER A 45 -8.01 -30.60 -26.03
CA SER A 45 -8.36 -31.26 -24.75
C SER A 45 -7.19 -31.88 -24.00
N SER A 46 -6.16 -32.41 -24.68
CA SER A 46 -5.03 -33.10 -24.01
C SER A 46 -3.76 -32.27 -23.93
N THR A 47 -3.47 -31.44 -24.94
CA THR A 47 -2.28 -30.58 -24.94
C THR A 47 -2.48 -29.33 -24.09
N SER A 48 -3.70 -28.78 -24.05
CA SER A 48 -4.07 -27.66 -23.18
C SER A 48 -3.99 -28.05 -21.70
N SER A 49 -4.50 -29.23 -21.33
CA SER A 49 -4.46 -29.71 -19.95
C SER A 49 -3.05 -30.13 -19.52
N LEU A 50 -2.30 -30.85 -20.37
CA LEU A 50 -0.92 -31.24 -20.08
C LEU A 50 0.02 -30.02 -20.04
N TRP A 51 -0.14 -29.07 -20.96
CA TRP A 51 0.61 -27.81 -20.94
C TRP A 51 0.28 -26.97 -19.70
N LYS A 52 -1.00 -26.88 -19.32
CA LYS A 52 -1.39 -26.19 -18.09
C LYS A 52 -0.82 -26.86 -16.85
N GLN A 53 -0.87 -28.19 -16.79
CA GLN A 53 -0.30 -28.95 -15.68
C GLN A 53 1.21 -28.77 -15.59
N THR A 54 1.93 -28.86 -16.72
CA THR A 54 3.38 -28.63 -16.75
C THR A 54 3.77 -27.19 -16.45
N MET A 55 2.95 -26.21 -16.84
CA MET A 55 3.12 -24.82 -16.43
C MET A 55 2.88 -24.62 -14.94
N GLU A 56 1.87 -25.25 -14.36
CA GLU A 56 1.58 -25.17 -12.92
C GLU A 56 2.67 -25.86 -12.09
N GLU A 57 3.17 -27.02 -12.53
CA GLU A 57 4.33 -27.69 -11.92
C GLU A 57 5.61 -26.84 -12.03
N PHE A 58 5.81 -26.16 -13.16
CA PHE A 58 6.94 -25.26 -13.37
C PHE A 58 6.83 -23.99 -12.52
N GLU A 59 5.63 -23.41 -12.38
CA GLU A 59 5.36 -22.29 -11.49
C GLU A 59 5.62 -22.68 -10.03
N GLN A 60 5.15 -23.85 -9.59
CA GLN A 60 5.43 -24.38 -8.25
C GLN A 60 6.93 -24.61 -8.02
N TRP A 61 7.65 -25.11 -9.03
CA TRP A 61 9.11 -25.25 -8.97
C TRP A 61 9.81 -23.90 -8.90
N LEU A 62 9.39 -22.92 -9.72
CA LEU A 62 9.91 -21.55 -9.69
C LEU A 62 9.71 -20.92 -8.31
N PHE A 63 8.53 -21.05 -7.72
CA PHE A 63 8.28 -20.58 -6.36
C PHE A 63 9.12 -21.34 -5.34
N ALA A 64 9.32 -22.65 -5.46
CA ALA A 64 10.16 -23.40 -4.53
C ALA A 64 11.66 -23.05 -4.61
N VAL A 65 12.13 -22.58 -5.78
CA VAL A 65 13.53 -22.22 -6.04
C VAL A 65 13.83 -20.75 -5.78
N LEU A 66 12.87 -19.86 -6.04
CA LEU A 66 12.98 -18.41 -5.85
C LEU A 66 12.38 -17.94 -4.52
N SER A 67 11.66 -18.80 -3.80
CA SER A 67 11.19 -18.45 -2.46
C SER A 67 12.40 -18.23 -1.54
N PRO A 68 12.41 -17.12 -0.80
CA PRO A 68 13.48 -16.79 0.15
C PRO A 68 13.47 -17.65 1.43
N ASP A 69 12.56 -18.64 1.55
CA ASP A 69 12.48 -19.51 2.72
C ASP A 69 13.78 -20.30 2.94
N SER A 70 14.31 -20.16 4.15
CA SER A 70 15.67 -20.50 4.60
C SER A 70 16.04 -21.99 4.53
N ASP A 71 15.05 -22.87 4.39
CA ASP A 71 15.24 -24.30 4.71
C ASP A 71 15.33 -25.21 3.49
N ASN A 72 15.12 -24.67 2.28
CA ASN A 72 15.25 -25.46 1.06
C ASN A 72 16.67 -25.37 0.50
N SER A 73 17.42 -26.48 0.53
CA SER A 73 18.78 -26.60 -0.04
C SER A 73 18.86 -26.37 -1.56
N LEU A 74 17.73 -26.08 -2.21
CA LEU A 74 17.58 -25.78 -3.63
C LEU A 74 17.27 -24.30 -3.93
N SER A 75 17.19 -23.44 -2.90
CA SER A 75 16.98 -21.99 -3.12
C SER A 75 18.21 -21.39 -3.80
N LEU A 76 18.02 -20.85 -5.00
CA LEU A 76 19.11 -20.22 -5.77
C LEU A 76 19.41 -18.79 -5.30
N VAL A 77 18.50 -18.20 -4.51
CA VAL A 77 18.62 -16.84 -3.97
C VAL A 77 18.40 -16.92 -2.46
N PRO A 78 19.44 -17.24 -1.67
CA PRO A 78 19.33 -17.21 -0.23
C PRO A 78 19.03 -15.78 0.21
N ALA A 79 18.06 -15.62 1.11
CA ALA A 79 17.82 -14.32 1.69
C ALA A 79 19.11 -13.82 2.38
N PRO A 80 19.48 -12.54 2.22
CA PRO A 80 20.77 -12.03 2.65
C PRO A 80 21.01 -12.21 4.16
N HIS A 81 19.93 -12.26 4.96
CA HIS A 81 19.98 -12.49 6.41
C HIS A 81 20.39 -13.92 6.82
N ASN A 82 20.32 -14.90 5.92
CA ASN A 82 20.74 -16.29 6.20
C ASN A 82 22.24 -16.51 5.93
N LEU A 83 22.95 -15.50 5.46
CA LEU A 83 24.38 -15.57 5.14
C LEU A 83 25.22 -15.08 6.33
N PRO A 84 26.30 -15.77 6.70
CA PRO A 84 27.19 -15.25 7.74
C PRO A 84 27.81 -13.91 7.31
N PHE A 85 27.98 -12.99 8.27
CA PHE A 85 28.56 -11.66 8.05
C PHE A 85 27.78 -10.74 7.08
N HIS A 86 26.48 -10.98 6.86
CA HIS A 86 25.67 -10.15 5.97
C HIS A 86 25.59 -8.67 6.40
N GLU A 87 25.71 -8.37 7.70
CA GLU A 87 25.65 -7.02 8.28
C GLU A 87 26.76 -6.07 7.80
N VAL A 88 27.90 -6.61 7.36
CA VAL A 88 29.03 -5.80 6.86
C VAL A 88 28.73 -5.24 5.46
N PHE A 89 27.95 -5.98 4.67
CA PHE A 89 27.63 -5.66 3.28
C PHE A 89 26.25 -5.05 3.11
N TYR A 90 25.30 -5.45 3.97
CA TYR A 90 23.92 -5.00 3.96
C TYR A 90 23.61 -4.26 5.25
N GLY A 91 22.90 -3.13 5.13
CA GLY A 91 22.40 -2.38 6.28
C GLY A 91 21.49 -3.24 7.18
N PRO A 92 21.27 -2.80 8.44
CA PRO A 92 20.47 -3.54 9.40
C PRO A 92 19.09 -3.85 8.80
N THR A 93 18.82 -5.13 8.54
CA THR A 93 17.55 -5.60 7.95
C THR A 93 16.48 -5.79 9.03
N SER A 94 16.90 -6.07 10.27
CA SER A 94 16.04 -6.44 11.41
C SER A 94 15.86 -5.31 12.44
N GLN A 95 16.37 -4.12 12.15
CA GLN A 95 16.16 -2.95 12.98
C GLN A 95 15.53 -1.88 12.09
N GLU A 96 14.19 -1.91 12.02
CA GLU A 96 13.39 -0.81 11.51
C GLU A 96 13.93 0.53 12.05
N ALA A 97 14.42 0.57 13.30
CA ALA A 97 15.07 1.72 13.91
C ALA A 97 16.20 2.35 13.08
N GLY A 98 17.09 1.56 12.46
CA GLY A 98 18.22 2.09 11.69
C GLY A 98 17.80 2.71 10.35
N LEU A 99 16.82 2.10 9.69
CA LEU A 99 16.20 2.66 8.49
C LEU A 99 15.33 3.88 8.83
N MET A 100 14.57 3.83 9.92
CA MET A 100 13.75 4.94 10.43
C MET A 100 14.63 6.14 10.83
N ASP A 101 15.79 5.91 11.44
CA ASP A 101 16.76 6.97 11.75
C ASP A 101 17.36 7.58 10.48
N PHE A 102 17.66 6.76 9.47
CA PHE A 102 18.13 7.24 8.17
C PHE A 102 17.05 8.04 7.45
N GLU A 103 15.83 7.53 7.35
CA GLU A 103 14.68 8.21 6.76
C GLU A 103 14.40 9.52 7.50
N ARG A 104 14.44 9.55 8.83
CA ARG A 104 14.30 10.78 9.61
C ARG A 104 15.39 11.80 9.28
N ASN A 105 16.60 11.36 8.96
CA ASN A 105 17.70 12.26 8.63
C ASN A 105 17.67 12.74 7.17
N VAL A 106 17.09 11.96 6.25
CA VAL A 106 17.04 12.28 4.81
C VAL A 106 15.76 13.02 4.44
N ASP A 107 14.62 12.57 4.92
CA ASP A 107 13.30 13.18 4.68
C ASP A 107 12.52 13.28 6.00
N PRO A 108 12.87 14.26 6.87
CA PRO A 108 12.21 14.40 8.15
C PRO A 108 10.75 14.83 7.96
N PRO A 109 9.76 14.08 8.50
CA PRO A 109 8.37 14.53 8.53
C PRO A 109 8.17 15.59 9.62
N LEU A 110 8.72 16.80 9.42
CA LEU A 110 8.81 17.87 10.43
C LEU A 110 7.43 18.21 11.04
N ILE A 111 6.41 18.32 10.20
CA ILE A 111 5.05 18.68 10.62
C ILE A 111 4.43 17.54 11.46
N GLY A 112 4.63 16.30 11.03
CA GLY A 112 4.17 15.12 11.77
C GLY A 112 4.87 14.99 13.11
N ALA A 113 6.18 15.26 13.17
CA ALA A 113 6.95 15.27 14.41
C ALA A 113 6.47 16.35 15.38
N VAL A 114 6.20 17.57 14.90
CA VAL A 114 5.64 18.66 15.73
C VAL A 114 4.24 18.30 16.23
N HIS A 115 3.37 17.78 15.35
CA HIS A 115 2.05 17.29 15.74
C HIS A 115 2.14 16.23 16.84
N HIS A 116 2.99 15.23 16.63
CA HIS A 116 3.20 14.14 17.57
C HIS A 116 3.74 14.65 18.92
N ALA A 117 4.67 15.60 18.90
CA ALA A 117 5.24 16.21 20.11
C ALA A 117 4.22 17.04 20.91
N LEU A 118 3.36 17.80 20.23
CA LEU A 118 2.34 18.62 20.89
C LEU A 118 1.13 17.81 21.38
N CYS A 119 0.82 16.68 20.73
CA CYS A 119 -0.23 15.77 21.16
C CYS A 119 0.21 14.88 22.33
N ASN A 120 1.44 14.34 22.26
CA ASN A 120 2.00 13.35 23.17
C ASN A 120 3.30 13.88 23.83
N PRO A 121 3.21 14.86 24.74
CA PRO A 121 4.39 15.45 25.39
C PRO A 121 5.17 14.42 26.23
N ASP A 122 4.50 13.39 26.75
CA ASP A 122 5.10 12.38 27.64
C ASP A 122 6.21 11.55 26.99
N ASN A 123 6.20 11.44 25.65
CA ASN A 123 7.25 10.72 24.92
C ASN A 123 8.56 11.53 24.78
N PHE A 124 8.49 12.86 24.92
CA PHE A 124 9.62 13.76 24.68
C PHE A 124 10.12 14.45 25.94
N LEU A 125 9.25 14.62 26.94
CA LEU A 125 9.61 15.18 28.22
C LEU A 125 10.12 14.04 29.11
N PRO A 126 11.38 14.08 29.57
CA PRO A 126 11.87 13.08 30.51
C PRO A 126 11.01 13.13 31.78
N GLU A 127 10.64 11.97 32.30
CA GLU A 127 9.94 11.86 33.58
C GLU A 127 10.83 12.46 34.67
N VAL A 128 10.55 13.71 35.03
CA VAL A 128 11.14 14.32 36.21
C VAL A 128 10.53 13.60 37.40
N ASN A 129 11.35 12.91 38.18
CA ASN A 129 10.99 12.23 39.43
C ASN A 129 10.25 13.20 40.38
N GLY A 130 8.93 13.28 40.23
CA GLY A 130 8.08 14.26 40.89
C GLY A 130 6.62 14.04 40.48
N PRO A 131 5.65 14.47 41.29
CA PRO A 131 4.23 14.24 41.01
C PRO A 131 3.82 15.05 39.78
N GLN A 132 3.75 14.37 38.63
CA GLN A 132 3.24 14.85 37.33
C GLN A 132 3.89 16.15 36.84
N SER A 133 4.82 16.03 35.88
CA SER A 133 5.31 17.21 35.15
C SER A 133 4.11 17.94 34.55
N PRO A 134 3.92 19.26 34.82
CA PRO A 134 2.79 19.99 34.28
C PRO A 134 2.89 19.98 32.75
N VAL A 135 1.77 19.63 32.09
CA VAL A 135 1.68 19.68 30.64
C VAL A 135 1.99 21.12 30.19
N PRO A 136 2.91 21.33 29.23
CA PRO A 136 3.23 22.66 28.75
C PRO A 136 1.99 23.39 28.19
N ASP A 137 1.89 24.69 28.45
CA ASP A 137 0.75 25.51 28.01
C ASP A 137 0.51 25.43 26.50
N VAL A 138 1.58 25.36 25.71
CA VAL A 138 1.53 25.23 24.25
C VAL A 138 0.80 23.96 23.82
N CYS A 139 0.99 22.83 24.53
CA CYS A 139 0.32 21.57 24.22
C CYS A 139 -1.19 21.66 24.49
N ILE A 140 -1.59 22.34 25.57
CA ILE A 140 -3.01 22.55 25.91
C ILE A 140 -3.67 23.44 24.85
N VAL A 141 -3.05 24.58 24.55
CA VAL A 141 -3.54 25.54 23.55
C VAL A 141 -3.63 24.89 22.16
N TYR A 142 -2.66 24.04 21.82
CA TYR A 142 -2.64 23.27 20.58
C TYR A 142 -3.78 22.24 20.49
N LYS A 143 -4.12 21.54 21.58
CA LYS A 143 -5.26 20.60 21.62
C LYS A 143 -6.59 21.32 21.35
N ILE A 144 -6.82 22.47 21.99
CA ILE A 144 -8.01 23.29 21.72
C ILE A 144 -8.01 23.78 20.26
N TYR A 145 -6.85 24.16 19.73
CA TYR A 145 -6.69 24.55 18.33
C TYR A 145 -7.06 23.42 17.34
N MET A 146 -6.79 22.17 17.69
CA MET A 146 -7.13 21.01 16.85
C MET A 146 -8.65 20.77 16.78
N GLU A 147 -9.36 20.99 17.88
CA GLU A 147 -10.82 20.88 17.96
C GLU A 147 -11.54 22.08 17.32
N SER A 148 -10.86 23.22 17.22
CA SER A 148 -11.39 24.44 16.62
C SER A 148 -11.38 24.43 15.08
N GLY A 149 -12.29 25.21 14.49
CA GLY A 149 -12.38 25.39 13.04
C GLY A 149 -11.32 26.32 12.43
N SER A 150 -11.49 26.68 11.15
CA SER A 150 -10.53 27.52 10.41
C SER A 150 -10.34 28.94 11.00
N LEU A 151 -11.37 29.49 11.65
CA LEU A 151 -11.35 30.79 12.31
C LEU A 151 -11.68 30.61 13.79
N ILE A 152 -10.77 31.05 14.65
CA ILE A 152 -10.81 30.83 16.09
C ILE A 152 -11.04 32.19 16.77
N ASN A 153 -12.07 32.27 17.61
CA ASN A 153 -12.27 33.43 18.48
C ASN A 153 -11.24 33.38 19.62
N ILE A 154 -10.41 34.42 19.74
CA ILE A 154 -9.33 34.47 20.73
C ILE A 154 -9.89 34.47 22.16
N HIS A 155 -11.05 35.11 22.37
CA HIS A 155 -11.68 35.16 23.70
C HIS A 155 -12.15 33.77 24.14
N ASP A 156 -12.91 33.08 23.30
CA ASP A 156 -13.41 31.74 23.61
C ASP A 156 -12.25 30.76 23.82
N TRP A 157 -11.18 30.89 23.02
CA TRP A 157 -9.97 30.09 23.16
C TRP A 157 -9.27 30.30 24.51
N LEU A 158 -9.18 31.56 24.96
CA LEU A 158 -8.62 31.92 26.26
C LEU A 158 -9.47 31.41 27.43
N ILE A 159 -10.80 31.47 27.31
CA ILE A 159 -11.71 30.91 28.32
C ILE A 159 -11.55 29.38 28.38
N SER A 160 -11.53 28.68 27.23
CA SER A 160 -11.28 27.23 27.18
C SER A 160 -9.91 26.84 27.74
N PHE A 161 -8.89 27.66 27.56
CA PHE A 161 -7.58 27.43 28.19
C PHE A 161 -7.63 27.61 29.71
N ALA A 162 -8.29 28.67 30.18
CA ALA A 162 -8.41 28.96 31.61
C ALA A 162 -9.14 27.85 32.37
N THR A 163 -10.21 27.29 31.79
CA THR A 163 -10.97 26.19 32.43
C THR A 163 -10.13 24.91 32.62
N ILE A 164 -9.15 24.67 31.75
CA ILE A 164 -8.28 23.49 31.82
C ILE A 164 -7.15 23.71 32.84
N VAL A 165 -6.53 24.89 32.83
CA VAL A 165 -5.37 25.19 33.69
C VAL A 165 -5.78 25.45 35.14
N GLU A 166 -6.90 26.12 35.37
CA GLU A 166 -7.36 26.48 36.71
C GLU A 166 -8.88 26.34 36.82
N PRO A 167 -9.42 25.10 36.93
CA PRO A 167 -10.86 24.85 36.95
C PRO A 167 -11.58 25.42 38.18
N SER A 168 -10.84 25.83 39.22
CA SER A 168 -11.39 26.25 40.52
C SER A 168 -11.25 27.75 40.81
N SER A 169 -10.62 28.55 39.93
CA SER A 169 -10.35 29.97 40.15
C SER A 169 -11.29 30.91 39.40
N ALA A 170 -12.53 30.48 39.13
CA ALA A 170 -13.56 31.34 38.55
C ALA A 170 -13.77 32.56 39.46
N SER A 171 -13.02 33.63 39.19
CA SER A 171 -13.18 34.92 39.82
C SER A 171 -14.61 35.41 39.57
N ALA A 172 -15.17 36.12 40.54
CA ALA A 172 -16.55 36.61 40.50
C ALA A 172 -16.91 37.42 39.23
N ASP A 173 -15.90 37.94 38.52
CA ASP A 173 -16.04 38.73 37.29
C ASP A 173 -16.04 37.92 35.98
N GLY A 174 -15.88 36.58 36.05
CA GLY A 174 -15.87 35.71 34.86
C GLY A 174 -14.64 35.83 33.94
N ASN A 175 -13.72 36.76 34.23
CA ASN A 175 -12.48 36.96 33.47
C ASN A 175 -11.29 36.23 34.13
N PRO A 176 -10.46 35.48 33.38
CA PRO A 176 -9.33 34.77 33.96
C PRO A 176 -8.25 35.72 34.48
N SER A 177 -7.47 35.25 35.46
CA SER A 177 -6.39 36.01 36.08
C SER A 177 -5.37 36.51 35.05
N GLN A 178 -4.75 37.68 35.31
CA GLN A 178 -3.75 38.26 34.41
C GLN A 178 -2.58 37.30 34.11
N LEU A 179 -2.25 36.44 35.08
CA LEU A 179 -1.24 35.40 34.92
C LEU A 179 -1.66 34.37 33.86
N ILE A 180 -2.90 33.85 33.91
CA ILE A 180 -3.42 32.93 32.89
C ILE A 180 -3.44 33.60 31.52
N GLN A 181 -3.88 34.86 31.45
CA GLN A 181 -3.90 35.61 30.19
C GLN A 181 -2.48 35.71 29.59
N SER A 182 -1.47 35.99 30.41
CA SER A 182 -0.08 36.08 29.95
C SER A 182 0.47 34.73 29.47
N ARG A 183 0.15 33.63 30.16
CA ARG A 183 0.53 32.26 29.77
C ARG A 183 -0.11 31.87 28.44
N PHE A 184 -1.41 32.14 28.29
CA PHE A 184 -2.14 31.93 27.05
C PHE A 184 -1.51 32.71 25.89
N LEU A 185 -1.30 34.03 26.06
CA LEU A 185 -0.73 34.86 25.00
C LEU A 185 0.67 34.40 24.59
N ARG A 186 1.47 33.92 25.53
CA ARG A 186 2.77 33.31 25.25
C ARG A 186 2.64 32.04 24.40
N ALA A 187 1.78 31.12 24.81
CA ALA A 187 1.55 29.88 24.08
C ALA A 187 0.98 30.12 22.66
N VAL A 188 0.13 31.12 22.49
CA VAL A 188 -0.37 31.54 21.16
C VAL A 188 0.75 32.15 20.31
N ALA A 189 1.65 32.94 20.90
CA ALA A 189 2.81 33.47 20.19
C ALA A 189 3.75 32.35 19.71
N ASP A 190 3.94 31.30 20.51
CA ASP A 190 4.72 30.12 20.11
C ASP A 190 4.07 29.40 18.92
N LEU A 191 2.74 29.23 18.92
CA LEU A 191 2.00 28.66 17.78
C LEU A 191 2.06 29.54 16.52
N GLU A 192 2.09 30.85 16.69
CA GLU A 192 2.29 31.81 15.60
C GLU A 192 3.71 31.72 15.02
N GLN A 193 4.72 31.54 15.87
CA GLN A 193 6.12 31.36 15.46
C GLN A 193 6.33 30.05 14.69
N VAL A 194 5.66 28.96 15.08
CA VAL A 194 5.66 27.68 14.35
C VAL A 194 4.87 27.78 13.03
N GLY A 195 4.07 28.83 12.86
CA GLY A 195 3.27 29.05 11.65
C GLY A 195 1.94 28.31 11.62
N LEU A 196 1.43 27.85 12.77
CA LEU A 196 0.14 27.15 12.85
C LEU A 196 -1.04 28.13 12.90
N VAL A 197 -0.81 29.33 13.44
CA VAL A 197 -1.83 30.34 13.64
C VAL A 197 -1.36 31.68 13.11
N ARG A 198 -2.27 32.46 12.51
CA ARG A 198 -2.01 33.83 12.09
C ARG A 198 -3.12 34.75 12.56
N ARG A 199 -2.76 35.90 13.13
CA ARG A 199 -3.74 36.98 13.38
C ARG A 199 -4.13 37.60 12.05
N THR A 200 -5.42 37.56 11.71
CA THR A 200 -5.91 38.15 10.46
C THR A 200 -6.83 39.30 10.77
N GLY A 201 -6.67 40.42 10.07
CA GLY A 201 -7.58 41.57 10.19
C GLY A 201 -8.97 41.34 9.58
N ARG A 202 -9.29 40.11 9.15
CA ARG A 202 -10.57 39.78 8.48
C ARG A 202 -11.75 39.87 9.45
N ARG A 203 -11.53 39.53 10.72
CA ARG A 203 -12.47 39.73 11.84
C ARG A 203 -11.69 40.19 13.06
N VAL A 204 -12.24 41.18 13.76
CA VAL A 204 -11.68 41.67 15.02
C VAL A 204 -11.64 40.50 16.02
N ASP A 205 -10.53 40.34 16.72
CA ASP A 205 -10.28 39.31 17.73
C ASP A 205 -10.32 37.84 17.25
N HIS A 206 -10.15 37.60 15.95
CA HIS A 206 -10.07 36.25 15.40
C HIS A 206 -8.65 35.88 14.94
N ALA A 207 -8.27 34.64 15.22
CA ALA A 207 -7.08 33.98 14.70
C ALA A 207 -7.47 33.03 13.57
N GLN A 208 -6.68 32.98 12.50
CA GLN A 208 -6.86 32.02 11.41
C GLN A 208 -5.91 30.83 11.60
N LYS A 209 -6.47 29.63 11.51
CA LYS A 209 -5.75 28.37 11.43
C LYS A 209 -5.10 28.24 10.06
N LEU A 210 -3.80 27.97 10.04
CA LEU A 210 -3.05 27.77 8.81
C LEU A 210 -3.07 26.28 8.41
N PRO A 211 -3.30 25.96 7.14
CA PRO A 211 -3.45 24.58 6.65
C PRO A 211 -2.13 23.80 6.58
N LEU A 212 -1.10 24.18 7.36
CA LEU A 212 0.17 23.45 7.41
C LEU A 212 -0.04 21.95 7.77
N MET A 213 -1.09 21.63 8.52
CA MET A 213 -1.40 20.25 8.95
C MET A 213 -2.36 19.50 8.01
N GLU A 214 -3.15 20.20 7.19
CA GLU A 214 -4.12 19.56 6.30
C GLU A 214 -3.47 19.01 5.03
N LEU A 215 -2.28 19.50 4.67
CA LEU A 215 -1.56 19.05 3.48
C LEU A 215 -0.90 17.67 3.64
N ASN A 216 -0.71 17.19 4.87
CA ASN A 216 -0.06 15.90 5.15
C ASN A 216 -1.00 14.81 5.70
N SER A 217 -2.30 15.10 5.89
CA SER A 217 -3.28 14.08 6.31
C SER A 217 -3.90 13.30 5.13
N MET A 218 -3.40 13.49 3.91
CA MET A 218 -3.87 12.83 2.68
C MET A 218 -2.79 12.06 1.91
N LEU A 219 -1.64 11.81 2.52
CA LEU A 219 -0.59 10.93 2.01
C LEU A 219 -0.25 9.89 3.08
#